data_AF-X1H7X4-F1
#
_entry.id   AF-X1H7X4-F1
#
_cell.length_a   1.000
_cell.length_b   1.000
_cell.length_c   1.000
_cell.angle_alpha   90.00
_cell.angle_beta   90.00
_cell.angle_gamma   90.00
#
_symmetry.space_group_name_H-M   'P 1'
#
loop_
_entity.id
_entity.type
_entity.pdbx_description
1 polymer ?
#
loop_
_entity_poly.entity_id
_entity_poly.type
_entity_poly.pdbx_seq_one_letter_code
_entity_poly.pdbx_strand_id
1 'polypeptide(L)' 'ETDDLLADNPALARSVFNRFPYLEPLNLLQLELLRRFRSGDDSPQVRRGIQLTMNGLATALRNSG' A
#
# COMPACT_ATOMS: atom_id res chain seq x y z
N GLU A 1 -1.15 -28.10 -10.06
CA GLU A 1 -0.93 -26.87 -10.83
C GLU A 1 -1.06 -25.70 -9.88
N THR A 2 -0.06 -24.83 -9.84
CA THR A 2 -0.14 -23.57 -9.08
C THR A 2 -0.93 -22.60 -9.94
N ASP A 3 -2.11 -22.22 -9.48
CA ASP A 3 -3.00 -21.25 -10.12
C ASP A 3 -2.40 -19.85 -9.94
N ASP A 4 -1.34 -19.56 -10.71
CA ASP A 4 -0.61 -18.29 -10.60
C ASP A 4 -1.49 -17.16 -11.15
N LEU A 5 -1.85 -16.22 -10.27
CA LEU A 5 -2.54 -15.00 -10.64
C LEU A 5 -1.81 -14.31 -11.79
N LEU A 6 -2.55 -13.98 -12.85
CA LEU A 6 -2.03 -13.30 -14.06
C LEU A 6 -1.06 -14.16 -14.90
N ALA A 7 -1.14 -15.49 -14.84
CA ALA A 7 -0.34 -16.40 -15.69
C ALA A 7 -0.51 -16.14 -17.20
N ASP A 8 -1.68 -15.65 -17.62
CA ASP A 8 -2.00 -15.25 -19.00
C ASP A 8 -1.44 -13.86 -19.38
N ASN A 9 -0.93 -13.09 -18.41
CA ASN A 9 -0.37 -11.76 -18.62
C ASN A 9 0.94 -11.53 -17.84
N PRO A 10 2.06 -12.13 -18.29
CA PRO A 10 3.34 -12.08 -17.58
C PRO A 10 3.92 -10.66 -17.46
N ALA A 11 3.60 -9.76 -18.39
CA ALA A 11 4.01 -8.35 -18.31
C ALA A 11 3.30 -7.63 -17.15
N LEU A 12 2.01 -7.89 -16.97
CA LEU A 12 1.24 -7.36 -15.84
C LEU A 12 1.71 -7.97 -14.51
N ALA A 13 1.91 -9.29 -14.47
CA ALA A 13 2.44 -9.99 -13.30
C ALA A 13 3.77 -9.38 -12.83
N ARG A 14 4.72 -9.15 -13.76
CA ARG A 14 6.01 -8.52 -13.45
C ARG A 14 5.88 -7.06 -13.03
N SER A 15 5.00 -6.29 -13.66
CA SER A 15 4.70 -4.90 -13.27
C SER A 15 4.14 -4.78 -11.86
N VAL A 16 3.24 -5.69 -11.48
CA VAL A 16 2.67 -5.79 -10.13
C VAL A 16 3.74 -6.24 -9.13
N PHE A 17 4.48 -7.30 -9.44
CA PHE A 17 5.56 -7.82 -8.59
C PHE A 17 6.63 -6.75 -8.29
N ASN A 18 7.05 -5.98 -9.29
CA ASN A 18 8.06 -4.93 -9.13
C ASN A 18 7.61 -3.77 -8.22
N ARG A 19 6.31 -3.62 -7.95
CA ARG A 19 5.78 -2.57 -7.08
C ARG A 19 5.63 -3.00 -5.63
N PHE A 20 5.52 -4.31 -5.37
CA PHE A 20 5.38 -4.87 -4.01
C PHE A 20 6.44 -4.40 -3.01
N PRO A 21 7.75 -4.31 -3.36
CA PRO A 21 8.78 -3.85 -2.42
C PRO A 21 8.56 -2.44 -1.86
N TYR A 22 7.79 -1.61 -2.57
CA TYR A 22 7.47 -0.24 -2.14
C TYR A 22 6.12 -0.16 -1.42
N LEU A 23 5.25 -1.14 -1.63
CA LEU A 23 3.93 -1.20 -0.99
C LEU A 23 4.03 -1.70 0.45
N GLU A 24 4.86 -2.71 0.72
CA GLU A 24 4.98 -3.29 2.05
C GLU A 24 5.41 -2.27 3.13
N PRO A 25 6.46 -1.44 2.93
CA PRO A 25 6.83 -0.43 3.90
C PRO A 25 5.73 0.63 4.11
N LEU A 26 5.04 1.04 3.04
CA LEU A 26 3.94 2.00 3.13
C LEU A 26 2.74 1.43 3.90
N ASN A 27 2.41 0.15 3.67
CA ASN A 27 1.33 -0.54 4.40
C ASN A 27 1.65 -0.65 5.90
N LEU A 28 2.87 -1.05 6.25
CA LEU A 28 3.30 -1.16 7.66
C LEU A 28 3.28 0.21 8.35
N LEU A 29 3.77 1.25 7.67
CA LEU A 29 3.73 2.61 8.19
C LEU A 29 2.29 3.10 8.39
N GLN A 30 1.41 2.90 7.40
CA GLN A 30 0.01 3.31 7.51
C GLN A 30 -0.71 2.58 8.65
N LEU A 31 -0.45 1.28 8.81
CA LEU A 31 -1.03 0.48 9.88
C LEU A 31 -0.64 1.02 11.25
N GLU A 32 0.64 1.37 11.45
CA GLU A 32 1.12 1.93 12.70
C GLU A 32 0.54 3.32 12.98
N LEU A 33 0.47 4.18 11.96
CA LEU A 33 -0.14 5.51 12.10
C LEU A 33 -1.63 5.43 12.44
N LEU A 34 -2.37 4.49 11.82
CA LEU A 34 -3.78 4.25 12.14
C LEU A 34 -3.95 3.71 13.55
N ARG A 35 -3.04 2.86 14.05
CA ARG A 35 -3.07 2.40 15.45
C ARG A 35 -2.91 3.57 16.41
N ARG A 36 -1.93 4.44 16.19
CA ARG A 36 -1.69 5.64 17.02
C ARG A 36 -2.88 6.59 17.01
N PHE A 37 -3.43 6.86 15.82
CA PHE A 37 -4.62 7.69 15.69
C PHE A 37 -5.81 7.10 16.46
N ARG A 38 -6.05 5.79 16.35
CA ARG A 38 -7.11 5.10 17.09
C ARG A 38 -6.85 5.03 18.60
N SER A 39 -5.60 5.12 19.05
CA SER A 39 -5.26 5.25 20.47
C SER A 39 -5.31 6.69 21.00
N GLY A 40 -5.74 7.66 20.17
CA GLY A 40 -5.96 9.05 20.57
C GLY A 40 -4.84 10.03 20.21
N ASP A 41 -3.79 9.61 19.50
CA ASP A 41 -2.77 10.51 18.98
C ASP A 41 -3.27 11.19 17.69
N ASP A 42 -3.89 12.36 17.86
CA ASP A 42 -4.36 13.23 16.77
C ASP A 42 -3.33 14.30 16.38
N SER A 43 -2.03 14.02 16.58
CA SER A 43 -0.98 14.97 16.21
C SER A 43 -0.98 15.25 14.69
N PRO A 44 -0.62 16.48 14.26
CA PRO A 44 -0.52 16.82 12.85
C PRO A 44 0.37 15.88 12.04
N GLN A 45 1.42 15.35 12.68
CA GLN A 45 2.35 14.38 12.10
C GLN A 45 1.65 13.05 11.79
N VAL A 46 0.84 12.53 12.72
CA VAL A 46 0.07 11.30 12.50
C VAL A 46 -0.95 11.49 11.39
N ARG A 47 -1.75 12.57 11.43
CA ARG A 47 -2.76 12.85 10.40
C ARG A 47 -2.13 12.99 9.01
N ARG A 48 -1.02 13.75 8.91
CA ARG A 48 -0.30 13.94 7.64
C ARG A 48 0.33 12.63 7.15
N GLY A 49 0.90 11.83 8.05
CA GLY A 49 1.44 10.52 7.71
C GLY A 49 0.39 9.59 7.11
N ILE A 50 -0.82 9.55 7.68
CA ILE A 50 -1.94 8.75 7.15
C ILE A 50 -2.30 9.22 5.73
N GLN A 51 -2.41 10.52 5.50
CA GLN A 51 -2.69 11.05 4.16
C GLN A 51 -1.60 10.72 3.14
N LEU A 52 -0.32 10.84 3.53
CA LEU A 52 0.80 10.53 2.65
C LEU A 52 0.84 9.05 2.27
N THR A 53 0.61 8.16 3.23
CA THR A 53 0.57 6.72 2.98
C THR A 53 -0.63 6.32 2.12
N MET A 54 -1.83 6.88 2.38
CA MET A 54 -3.00 6.68 1.52
C MET A 54 -2.73 7.10 0.06
N ASN A 55 -2.18 8.30 -0.14
CA ASN A 55 -1.85 8.78 -1.50
C ASN A 55 -0.79 7.91 -2.17
N GLY A 56 0.24 7.48 -1.43
CA GLY A 56 1.30 6.61 -1.93
C GLY A 56 0.77 5.25 -2.39
N LEU A 57 -0.08 4.61 -1.58
CA LEU A 57 -0.70 3.33 -1.92
C LEU A 57 -1.64 3.46 -3.12
N ALA A 58 -2.51 4.48 -3.16
CA ALA A 58 -3.40 4.71 -4.29
C ALA A 58 -2.62 4.90 -5.60
N THR A 59 -1.52 5.64 -5.56
CA THR A 59 -0.66 5.87 -6.73
C THR A 59 0.00 4.58 -7.22
N ALA A 60 0.45 3.72 -6.30
CA ALA A 60 1.14 2.48 -6.63
C ALA A 60 0.19 1.38 -7.14
N LEU A 61 -1.00 1.27 -6.54
CA LEU A 61 -2.03 0.30 -6.90
C LEU A 61 -2.76 0.68 -8.20
N ARG A 62 -2.75 1.95 -8.59
CA ARG A 62 -3.43 2.46 -9.80
C ARG A 62 -4.89 2.00 -9.87
N ASN A 63 -5.20 1.06 -10.77
CA ASN A 63 -6.56 0.62 -11.06
C ASN A 63 -6.83 -0.66 -10.27
N SER A 64 -7.62 -0.57 -9.20
CA SER A 64 -8.04 -1.70 -8.36
C SER A 64 -9.55 -1.94 -8.39
N GLY A 65 -10.23 -1.32 -9.36
CA GLY A 65 -11.68 -1.39 -9.55
C GLY A 65 -12.17 -2.76 -9.94
#